data_AF-A0AAD1A945-F1
#
_entry.id   AF-A0AAD1A945-F1
#
_cell.length_a   1.000
_cell.length_b   1.000
_cell.length_c   1.000
_cell.angle_alpha   90.00
_cell.angle_beta   90.00
_cell.angle_gamma   90.00
#
_symmetry.space_group_name_H-M   'P 1'
#
loop_
_entity.id
_entity.type
_entity.pdbx_description
1 polymer ?
#
loop_
_entity_poly.entity_id
_entity_poly.type
_entity_poly.pdbx_seq_one_letter_code
_entity_poly.pdbx_strand_id
1 'polypeptide(L)' 'MPIYKLLRMGRGAIIELNATENDEVQILANNHPFAKGHVVVAGTRISVEITEMLKRPTVYSLETVADAA' A
#
# COMPACT_ATOMS: atom_id res chain seq x y z
N MET A 1 1.26 -16.69 6.71
CA MET A 1 1.79 -17.92 6.06
C MET A 1 2.63 -18.71 7.07
N PRO A 2 2.41 -20.04 7.27
CA PRO A 2 3.24 -20.87 8.15
C PRO A 2 4.67 -21.11 7.60
N ILE A 3 5.66 -21.20 8.49
CA ILE A 3 7.08 -21.36 8.13
C ILE A 3 7.36 -22.61 7.28
N TYR A 4 6.75 -23.75 7.60
CA TYR A 4 6.97 -24.99 6.83
C TYR A 4 6.50 -24.89 5.36
N LYS A 5 5.53 -24.00 5.05
CA LYS A 5 5.11 -23.74 3.67
C LYS A 5 6.19 -22.96 2.92
N LEU A 6 6.82 -21.98 3.56
CA LEU A 6 7.92 -21.20 3.00
C LEU A 6 9.15 -22.08 2.71
N LEU A 7 9.51 -22.97 3.65
CA LEU A 7 10.66 -23.87 3.50
C LEU A 7 10.50 -24.89 2.35
N ARG A 8 9.26 -25.19 1.96
CA ARG A 8 8.95 -26.10 0.84
C ARG A 8 8.72 -25.36 -0.48
N MET A 9 8.88 -24.04 -0.52
CA MET A 9 8.78 -23.30 -1.77
C MET A 9 9.96 -23.65 -2.69
N GLY A 10 9.64 -24.19 -3.86
CA GLY A 10 10.57 -24.44 -4.94
C GLY A 10 10.17 -23.71 -6.21
N ARG A 11 10.79 -24.06 -7.33
CA ARG A 11 10.37 -23.54 -8.65
C ARG A 11 8.93 -23.97 -8.94
N GLY A 12 8.10 -23.01 -9.33
CA GLY A 12 6.67 -23.25 -9.61
C GLY A 12 5.76 -23.26 -8.38
N ALA A 13 6.26 -22.90 -7.19
CA ALA A 13 5.39 -22.70 -6.03
C ALA A 13 4.42 -21.52 -6.27
N ILE A 14 3.14 -21.75 -6.01
CA ILE A 14 2.07 -20.74 -6.14
C ILE A 14 1.68 -20.25 -4.75
N ILE A 15 1.59 -18.94 -4.58
CA ILE A 15 1.07 -18.31 -3.36
C ILE A 15 -0.20 -17.55 -3.76
N GLU A 16 -1.32 -17.99 -3.22
CA GLU A 16 -2.56 -17.24 -3.31
C GLU A 16 -2.47 -15.99 -2.42
N LEU A 17 -2.82 -14.85 -3.01
CA LEU A 17 -2.98 -13.60 -2.31
C LEU A 17 -4.47 -13.35 -2.08
N ASN A 18 -4.80 -12.62 -1.04
CA ASN A 18 -6.20 -12.25 -0.74
C ASN A 18 -6.73 -11.14 -1.66
N ALA A 19 -5.89 -10.61 -2.56
CA ALA A 19 -6.26 -9.52 -3.47
C ALA A 19 -6.87 -10.07 -4.76
N THR A 20 -7.95 -9.44 -5.20
CA THR A 20 -8.63 -9.71 -6.46
C THR A 20 -8.21 -8.71 -7.54
N GLU A 21 -8.61 -8.96 -8.79
CA GLU A 21 -8.29 -8.10 -9.94
C GLU A 21 -8.90 -6.69 -9.88
N ASN A 22 -9.99 -6.52 -9.12
CA ASN A 22 -10.68 -5.25 -8.99
C ASN A 22 -10.22 -4.44 -7.77
N ASP A 23 -9.36 -5.02 -6.92
CA ASP A 23 -8.90 -4.36 -5.71
C ASP A 23 -7.84 -3.30 -6.02
N GLU A 24 -7.96 -2.16 -5.35
CA GLU A 24 -6.96 -1.09 -5.42
C GLU A 24 -5.66 -1.51 -4.72
N VAL A 25 -4.53 -1.06 -5.28
CA VAL A 25 -3.21 -1.26 -4.67
C VAL A 25 -2.88 -0.14 -3.69
N GLN A 26 -2.18 -0.51 -2.61
CA GLN A 26 -1.66 0.46 -1.65
C GLN A 26 -0.34 1.04 -2.16
N ILE A 27 -0.22 2.37 -2.09
CA ILE A 27 0.99 3.09 -2.49
C ILE A 27 1.71 3.54 -1.23
N LEU A 28 2.95 3.07 -1.07
CA LEU A 28 3.79 3.35 0.08
C LEU A 28 4.93 4.30 -0.30
N ALA A 29 5.18 5.29 0.54
CA ALA A 29 6.37 6.13 0.51
C ALA A 29 7.14 5.89 1.80
N ASN A 30 8.40 5.43 1.71
CA ASN A 30 9.22 5.08 2.88
C ASN A 30 8.51 4.12 3.86
N ASN A 31 7.91 3.04 3.34
CA ASN A 31 7.08 2.09 4.10
C ASN A 31 5.83 2.69 4.78
N HIS A 32 5.44 3.92 4.47
CA HIS A 32 4.21 4.54 4.95
C HIS A 32 3.15 4.60 3.85
N PRO A 33 1.95 4.01 4.04
CA PRO A 33 0.87 4.10 3.07
C PRO A 33 0.35 5.54 3.01
N PHE A 34 0.31 6.14 1.82
CA PHE A 34 -0.19 7.51 1.65
C PHE A 34 -1.29 7.64 0.59
N ALA A 35 -1.51 6.61 -0.24
CA ALA A 35 -2.54 6.61 -1.25
C ALA A 35 -2.97 5.19 -1.64
N LYS A 36 -4.09 5.11 -2.35
CA LYS A 36 -4.57 3.93 -3.07
C LYS A 36 -4.75 4.25 -4.55
N GLY A 37 -4.76 3.23 -5.39
CA GLY A 37 -4.91 3.43 -6.83
C GLY A 37 -5.13 2.16 -7.63
N HIS A 38 -5.40 2.34 -8.93
CA HIS A 38 -5.53 1.27 -9.90
C HIS A 38 -4.24 1.07 -10.68
N VAL A 39 -3.91 -0.19 -10.98
CA VAL A 39 -2.74 -0.54 -11.79
C VAL A 39 -3.06 -0.33 -13.27
N VAL A 40 -2.21 0.43 -13.96
CA VAL A 40 -2.32 0.72 -15.39
C VAL A 40 -1.01 0.38 -16.10
N VAL A 41 -1.08 -0.03 -17.37
CA VAL A 41 0.11 -0.32 -18.18
C VAL A 41 0.46 0.90 -19.02
N ALA A 42 1.60 1.52 -18.73
CA ALA A 42 2.14 2.65 -19.47
C ALA A 42 3.27 2.15 -20.40
N GLY A 43 2.89 1.68 -21.59
CA GLY A 43 3.83 1.10 -22.55
C GLY A 43 4.50 -0.15 -21.99
N THR A 44 5.80 -0.07 -21.69
CA THR A 44 6.59 -1.19 -21.11
C THR A 44 6.62 -1.15 -19.58
N ARG A 45 6.07 -0.13 -18.93
CA ARG A 45 6.13 0.03 -17.47
C ARG A 45 4.77 -0.16 -16.83
N ILE A 46 4.76 -0.75 -15.65
CA ILE A 46 3.59 -0.75 -14.76
C ILE A 46 3.55 0.59 -14.05
N SER A 47 2.41 1.27 -14.13
CA SER A 47 2.12 2.53 -13.44
C SER A 47 0.89 2.38 -12.56
N VAL A 48 0.68 3.32 -11.65
CA VAL A 48 -0.49 3.33 -10.78
C VAL A 48 -1.17 4.68 -10.90
N GLU A 49 -2.46 4.67 -11.20
CA GLU A 49 -3.32 5.86 -11.18
C GLU A 49 -3.91 6.03 -9.77
N ILE A 50 -3.73 7.21 -9.18
CA ILE A 50 -4.15 7.49 -7.81
C ILE A 50 -5.65 7.75 -7.77
N THR A 51 -6.38 6.96 -6.99
CA THR A 51 -7.84 7.12 -6.78
C THR A 51 -8.14 7.86 -5.49
N GLU A 52 -7.46 7.49 -4.40
CA GLU A 52 -7.66 8.07 -3.08
C GLU A 52 -6.31 8.46 -2.45
N MET A 53 -6.21 9.69 -1.95
CA MET A 53 -5.10 10.11 -1.08
C MET A 53 -5.50 9.98 0.39
N LEU A 54 -4.66 9.31 1.18
CA LEU A 54 -4.80 9.27 2.63
C LEU A 54 -4.46 10.64 3.21
N LYS A 55 -5.29 11.13 4.13
CA LYS A 55 -5.01 12.39 4.82
C LYS A 55 -3.70 12.27 5.59
N ARG A 56 -2.84 13.28 5.45
CA ARG A 56 -1.67 13.40 6.32
C ARG A 56 -2.15 13.38 7.77
N PRO A 57 -1.62 12.49 8.63
CA PRO A 57 -1.98 12.51 10.03
C PRO A 57 -1.66 13.89 10.61
N THR A 58 -2.66 14.55 11.19
CA THR A 58 -2.47 15.83 11.86
C THR A 58 -1.56 15.59 13.06
N VAL A 59 -0.32 16.04 12.94
CA VAL A 59 0.62 16.05 14.06
C VAL A 59 0.20 17.21 14.95
N TYR A 60 -0.46 16.92 16.07
CA TYR A 60 -0.74 17.94 17.08
C TYR A 60 0.59 18.35 17.71
N SER A 61 1.10 19.53 17.35
CA SER A 61 2.21 20.15 18.07
C SER A 61 1.67 20.88 19.30
N LEU A 62 2.49 21.01 20.34
CA LEU A 62 2.11 21.75 21.56
C LEU A 62 1.69 23.20 21.25
N GLU A 63 2.20 23.78 20.17
CA GLU A 63 1.83 25.10 19.66
C GLU A 63 0.36 25.16 19.22
N THR A 64 -0.15 24.12 18.53
CA THR A 64 -1.56 24.08 18.09
C THR A 64 -2.57 23.87 19.21
N VAL A 65 -2.15 23.39 20.38
CA VAL A 65 -3.03 23.24 21.56
C VAL A 65 -3.20 24.57 22.30
N ALA A 66 -2.21 25.47 22.23
CA ALA A 66 -2.24 26.77 22.89
C ALA A 66 -3.19 27.78 22.20
N ASP A 67 -3.35 27.70 20.87
CA ASP A 67 -4.27 28.56 20.10
C ASP A 67 -5.75 28.11 20.18
N ALA A 68 -6.02 26.94 20.74
CA ALA A 68 -7.37 26.38 20.88
C ALA A 68 -7.99 26.57 22.28
N ALA A 69 -7.25 27.19 23.21
CA ALA A 69 -7.66 27.48 24.59
C ALA A 69 -7.90 28.98 24.79
#